data_AF-A0A973CI54-F1
#
_entry.id   AF-A0A973CI54-F1
#
_cell.length_a   1.000
_cell.length_b   1.000
_cell.length_c   1.000
_cell.angle_alpha   90.00
_cell.angle_beta   90.00
_cell.angle_gamma   90.00
#
_symmetry.space_group_name_H-M   'P 1'
#
loop_
_entity.id
_entity.type
_entity.pdbx_description
1 polymer ?
#
loop_
_entity_poly.entity_id
_entity_poly.type
_entity_poly.pdbx_seq_one_letter_code
_entity_poly.pdbx_strand_id
1 'polypeptide(L)'
;MTVNLKNYFPSFIRALSEYDHLLVPSGNEPDEYALAEAAELLTEMEAQWRLNCPADMPLYNKDAALWAAGQFYKAAQFFACRAIGPDIVRDELLQDCPEEYDASTLYSIDLVFRFLPSLYKTAKAVSEGDILLDCIREMAVAFPLSSVGITIEDANFNVDTITENTGLLTLYAERILDYSDTTRLSDETVQEKLRTIIGSYPKLNQEISDLLEIKI
;
A
#
# COMPACT_ATOMS: atom_id res chain seq x y z
N MET A 1 -4.16 27.37 -24.13
CA MET A 1 -3.84 26.88 -22.78
C MET A 1 -2.94 25.67 -22.97
N THR A 2 -1.63 25.89 -22.93
CA THR A 2 -0.63 24.86 -23.25
C THR A 2 -0.51 23.98 -22.01
N VAL A 3 -1.04 22.76 -22.07
CA VAL A 3 -0.79 21.74 -21.03
C VAL A 3 0.72 21.52 -21.00
N ASN A 4 1.35 21.89 -19.88
CA ASN A 4 2.78 21.69 -19.69
C ASN A 4 3.00 20.17 -19.50
N LEU A 5 3.28 19.48 -20.60
CA LEU A 5 3.57 18.03 -20.72
C LEU A 5 4.86 17.59 -19.97
N LYS A 6 5.32 18.34 -18.98
CA LYS A 6 6.56 18.06 -18.23
C LYS A 6 6.34 17.36 -16.89
N ASN A 7 5.13 17.39 -16.31
CA ASN A 7 4.89 16.86 -14.97
C ASN A 7 3.83 15.75 -14.98
N TYR A 8 4.29 14.50 -15.08
CA TYR A 8 3.43 13.30 -15.13
C TYR A 8 2.95 12.85 -13.75
N PHE A 9 3.51 13.41 -12.68
CA PHE A 9 3.22 13.00 -11.30
C PHE A 9 1.75 13.24 -10.90
N PRO A 10 1.12 14.43 -11.10
CA PRO A 10 -0.31 14.60 -10.82
C PRO A 10 -1.20 13.70 -11.69
N SER A 11 -0.86 13.52 -12.96
CA SER A 11 -1.61 12.63 -13.87
C SER A 11 -1.53 11.17 -13.44
N PHE A 12 -0.39 10.74 -12.91
CA PHE A 12 -0.21 9.41 -12.34
C PHE A 12 -1.12 9.22 -11.12
N ILE A 13 -1.20 10.20 -10.21
CA ILE A 13 -2.11 10.12 -9.05
C ILE A 13 -3.58 10.08 -9.48
N ARG A 14 -4.00 10.91 -10.44
CA ARG A 14 -5.36 10.81 -11.01
C ARG A 14 -5.63 9.42 -11.56
N ALA A 15 -4.66 8.85 -12.28
CA ALA A 15 -4.82 7.53 -12.85
C ALA A 15 -5.01 6.43 -11.79
N LEU A 16 -4.33 6.51 -10.64
CA LEU A 16 -4.56 5.59 -9.52
C LEU A 16 -5.97 5.70 -8.95
N SER A 17 -6.58 6.88 -8.97
CA SER A 17 -7.97 7.07 -8.52
C SER A 17 -9.03 6.66 -9.54
N GLU A 18 -8.72 6.74 -10.84
CA GLU A 18 -9.69 6.55 -11.93
C GLU A 18 -9.60 5.16 -12.59
N TYR A 19 -8.42 4.53 -12.59
CA TYR A 19 -8.14 3.30 -13.31
C TYR A 19 -7.38 2.31 -12.42
N ASP A 20 -7.80 1.04 -12.43
CA ASP A 20 -7.07 -0.07 -11.77
C ASP A 20 -5.84 -0.52 -12.59
N HIS A 21 -5.28 0.38 -13.40
CA HIS A 21 -4.18 0.13 -14.32
C HIS A 21 -3.04 1.11 -14.04
N LEU A 22 -1.85 0.54 -13.87
CA LEU A 22 -0.64 1.30 -13.61
C LEU A 22 -0.24 2.07 -14.86
N LEU A 23 -0.34 3.41 -14.83
CA LEU A 23 0.29 4.23 -15.88
C LEU A 23 1.79 4.26 -15.66
N VAL A 24 2.54 4.01 -16.73
CA VAL A 24 4.00 4.17 -16.74
C VAL A 24 4.33 5.65 -16.80
N PRO A 25 5.00 6.21 -15.78
CA PRO A 25 5.37 7.60 -15.83
C PRO A 25 6.66 7.80 -16.64
N SER A 26 6.61 8.66 -17.65
CA SER A 26 7.80 9.10 -18.39
C SER A 26 8.15 10.54 -17.98
N GLY A 27 8.93 10.76 -16.92
CA GLY A 27 9.21 12.11 -16.45
C GLY A 27 10.38 12.21 -15.48
N ASN A 28 10.91 13.42 -15.34
CA ASN A 28 11.89 13.77 -14.31
C ASN A 28 11.22 13.83 -12.92
N GLU A 29 12.02 14.09 -11.88
CA GLU A 29 11.49 14.42 -10.56
C GLU A 29 10.43 15.53 -10.65
N PRO A 30 9.32 15.41 -9.90
CA PRO A 30 8.26 16.42 -9.89
C PRO A 30 8.79 17.75 -9.34
N ASP A 31 8.49 18.85 -10.03
CA ASP A 31 8.74 20.19 -9.51
C ASP A 31 7.76 20.57 -8.39
N GLU A 32 8.02 21.70 -7.74
CA GLU A 32 7.19 22.21 -6.62
C GLU A 32 5.71 22.38 -7.00
N TYR A 33 5.43 22.78 -8.24
CA TYR A 33 4.06 22.93 -8.71
C TYR A 33 3.36 21.57 -8.87
N ALA A 34 4.06 20.58 -9.43
CA ALA A 34 3.57 19.21 -9.54
C ALA A 34 3.33 18.57 -8.16
N LEU A 35 4.22 18.82 -7.19
CA LEU A 35 4.05 18.34 -5.82
C LEU A 35 2.82 18.97 -5.15
N ALA A 36 2.63 20.28 -5.32
CA ALA A 36 1.45 20.97 -4.80
C ALA A 36 0.14 20.44 -5.42
N GLU A 37 0.10 20.25 -6.75
CA GLU A 37 -1.08 19.68 -7.42
C GLU A 37 -1.34 18.24 -6.97
N ALA A 38 -0.30 17.40 -6.86
CA ALA A 38 -0.44 16.03 -6.38
C ALA A 38 -0.96 15.98 -4.94
N ALA A 39 -0.53 16.90 -4.07
CA ALA A 39 -0.99 16.96 -2.69
C ALA A 39 -2.50 17.30 -2.57
N GLU A 40 -3.01 18.18 -3.42
CA GLU A 40 -4.45 18.47 -3.49
C GLU A 40 -5.23 17.23 -3.99
N LEU A 41 -4.74 16.56 -5.04
CA LEU A 41 -5.35 15.33 -5.56
C LEU A 41 -5.37 14.21 -4.52
N LEU A 42 -4.29 14.03 -3.76
CA LEU A 42 -4.25 13.06 -2.66
C LEU A 42 -5.25 13.40 -1.56
N THR A 43 -5.46 14.70 -1.27
CA THR A 43 -6.47 15.14 -0.29
C THR A 43 -7.89 14.82 -0.78
N GLU A 44 -8.18 15.04 -2.07
CA GLU A 44 -9.47 14.64 -2.66
C GLU A 44 -9.66 13.12 -2.63
N MET A 45 -8.62 12.37 -3.00
CA MET A 45 -8.61 10.91 -3.00
C MET A 45 -8.81 10.33 -1.59
N GLU A 46 -8.21 10.96 -0.57
CA GLU A 46 -8.41 10.62 0.83
C GLU A 46 -9.86 10.85 1.26
N ALA A 47 -10.42 12.02 0.94
CA ALA A 47 -11.79 12.37 1.31
C ALA A 47 -12.79 11.38 0.70
N GLN A 48 -12.56 10.92 -0.54
CA GLN A 48 -13.37 9.89 -1.18
C GLN A 48 -13.15 8.51 -0.56
N TRP A 49 -11.89 8.13 -0.31
CA TRP A 49 -11.56 6.82 0.25
C TRP A 49 -12.13 6.64 1.65
N ARG A 50 -12.04 7.67 2.50
CA ARG A 50 -12.53 7.68 3.88
C ARG A 50 -14.01 7.32 3.99
N LEU A 51 -14.83 7.63 2.97
CA LEU A 51 -16.26 7.28 2.94
C LEU A 51 -16.50 5.76 2.92
N ASN A 52 -15.53 4.98 2.46
CA ASN A 52 -15.58 3.52 2.39
C ASN A 52 -14.78 2.84 3.51
N CYS A 53 -14.10 3.61 4.36
CA CYS A 53 -13.31 3.07 5.45
C CYS A 53 -14.18 2.75 6.68
N PRO A 54 -13.68 1.90 7.59
CA PRO A 54 -14.26 1.72 8.92
C PRO A 54 -14.43 3.03 9.68
N ALA A 55 -15.21 2.99 10.77
CA ALA A 55 -15.20 4.09 11.73
C ALA A 55 -13.81 4.23 12.40
N ASP A 56 -13.56 5.38 13.01
CA ASP A 56 -12.34 5.66 13.81
C ASP A 56 -11.02 5.59 13.03
N MET A 57 -11.07 5.87 11.72
CA MET A 57 -9.84 6.01 10.93
C MET A 57 -8.96 7.17 11.43
N PRO A 58 -7.62 6.99 11.46
CA PRO A 58 -6.68 8.05 11.83
C PRO A 58 -6.84 9.33 11.02
N LEU A 59 -6.22 10.40 11.51
CA LEU A 59 -6.12 11.66 10.76
C LEU A 59 -5.29 11.45 9.49
N TYR A 60 -5.51 12.32 8.51
CA TYR A 60 -4.74 12.35 7.28
C TYR A 60 -3.46 13.19 7.47
N ASN A 61 -2.31 12.57 7.19
CA ASN A 61 -1.00 13.21 7.06
C ASN A 61 -0.67 13.35 5.56
N LYS A 62 -0.80 14.58 5.07
CA LYS A 62 -0.55 14.91 3.67
C LYS A 62 0.90 14.64 3.23
N ASP A 63 1.87 14.89 4.10
CA ASP A 63 3.29 14.77 3.77
C ASP A 63 3.70 13.28 3.69
N ALA A 64 3.16 12.43 4.56
CA ALA A 64 3.29 10.98 4.47
C ALA A 64 2.69 10.42 3.17
N ALA A 65 1.50 10.89 2.78
CA ALA A 65 0.86 10.46 1.53
C ALA A 65 1.64 10.91 0.28
N LEU A 66 2.17 12.13 0.30
CA LEU A 66 2.99 12.64 -0.80
C LEU A 66 4.31 11.90 -0.93
N TRP A 67 4.95 11.55 0.19
CA TRP A 67 6.11 10.68 0.21
C TRP A 67 5.80 9.30 -0.40
N ALA A 68 4.71 8.67 0.03
CA ALA A 68 4.28 7.37 -0.52
C ALA A 68 3.99 7.45 -2.02
N ALA A 69 3.32 8.53 -2.47
CA ALA A 69 3.13 8.81 -3.88
C ALA A 69 4.46 8.88 -4.65
N GLY A 70 5.45 9.57 -4.12
CA GLY A 70 6.80 9.65 -4.70
C GLY A 70 7.46 8.28 -4.83
N GLN A 71 7.46 7.48 -3.76
CA GLN A 71 8.06 6.14 -3.78
C GLN A 71 7.33 5.20 -4.75
N PHE A 72 6.00 5.23 -4.77
CA PHE A 72 5.21 4.40 -5.67
C PHE A 72 5.41 4.80 -7.14
N TYR A 73 5.52 6.10 -7.41
CA TYR A 73 5.86 6.63 -8.72
C TYR A 73 7.23 6.14 -9.20
N LYS A 74 8.27 6.24 -8.36
CA LYS A 74 9.61 5.70 -8.67
C LYS A 74 9.55 4.19 -8.94
N ALA A 75 8.81 3.43 -8.15
CA ALA A 75 8.67 1.98 -8.34
C ALA A 75 8.01 1.65 -9.70
N ALA A 76 6.99 2.42 -10.10
CA ALA A 76 6.37 2.32 -11.41
C ALA A 76 7.35 2.68 -12.55
N GLN A 77 8.22 3.67 -12.35
CA GLN A 77 9.27 4.03 -13.31
C GLN A 77 10.31 2.93 -13.48
N PHE A 78 10.80 2.34 -12.38
CA PHE A 78 11.76 1.23 -12.43
C PHE A 78 11.15 -0.04 -13.04
N PHE A 79 9.85 -0.28 -12.81
CA PHE A 79 9.14 -1.37 -13.49
C PHE A 79 9.18 -1.22 -15.02
N ALA A 80 8.99 0.02 -15.51
CA ALA A 80 9.00 0.32 -16.93
C ALA A 80 10.40 0.44 -17.54
N CYS A 81 11.37 0.97 -16.78
CA CYS A 81 12.75 1.21 -17.22
C CYS A 81 13.72 0.29 -16.47
N ARG A 82 13.86 -0.94 -16.98
CA ARG A 82 14.71 -1.98 -16.38
C ARG A 82 16.22 -1.83 -16.66
N ALA A 83 16.63 -0.76 -17.35
CA ALA A 83 18.04 -0.49 -17.67
C ALA A 83 18.79 0.24 -16.54
N ILE A 84 18.18 0.37 -15.36
CA ILE A 84 18.74 1.06 -14.20
C ILE A 84 19.50 0.07 -13.31
N GLY A 85 20.66 0.48 -12.80
CA GLY A 85 21.51 -0.36 -11.95
C GLY A 85 20.83 -0.71 -10.62
N PRO A 86 21.08 -1.91 -10.06
CA PRO A 86 20.40 -2.39 -8.85
C PRO A 86 20.63 -1.49 -7.63
N ASP A 87 21.83 -0.91 -7.49
CA ASP A 87 22.15 0.00 -6.37
C ASP A 87 21.29 1.27 -6.43
N ILE A 88 21.09 1.84 -7.62
CA ILE A 88 20.24 3.04 -7.81
C ILE A 88 18.78 2.72 -7.47
N VAL A 89 18.26 1.56 -7.91
CA VAL A 89 16.89 1.15 -7.59
C VAL A 89 16.68 1.07 -6.08
N ARG A 90 17.65 0.49 -5.37
CA ARG A 90 17.59 0.32 -3.92
C ARG A 90 17.67 1.66 -3.19
N ASP A 91 18.64 2.49 -3.52
CA ASP A 91 18.87 3.78 -2.87
C ASP A 91 17.70 4.76 -3.07
N GLU A 92 16.99 4.64 -4.19
CA GLU A 92 15.85 5.49 -4.51
C GLU A 92 14.52 4.98 -3.92
N LEU A 93 14.32 3.66 -3.82
CA LEU A 93 13.05 3.08 -3.33
C LEU A 93 13.00 2.85 -1.82
N LEU A 94 14.12 2.61 -1.16
CA LEU A 94 14.17 2.28 0.26
C LEU A 94 14.55 3.50 1.12
N GLN A 95 14.19 4.69 0.67
CA GLN A 95 14.29 5.91 1.48
C GLN A 95 13.30 5.79 2.63
N ASP A 96 13.68 6.21 3.84
CA ASP A 96 12.75 6.22 4.97
C ASP A 96 11.69 7.31 4.79
N CYS A 97 10.48 7.07 5.33
CA CYS A 97 9.49 8.11 5.47
C CYS A 97 9.99 9.14 6.51
N PRO A 98 9.99 10.45 6.21
CA PRO A 98 10.46 11.46 7.16
C PRO A 98 9.50 11.69 8.33
N GLU A 99 8.26 11.22 8.22
CA GLU A 99 7.21 11.37 9.23
C GLU A 99 7.34 10.33 10.35
N GLU A 100 6.81 10.65 11.53
CA GLU A 100 6.77 9.70 12.64
C GLU A 100 5.95 8.46 12.28
N TYR A 101 6.43 7.28 12.69
CA TYR A 101 5.75 6.01 12.45
C TYR A 101 4.57 5.87 13.44
N ASP A 102 3.42 6.42 13.06
CA ASP A 102 2.18 6.37 13.82
C ASP A 102 0.98 5.95 12.93
N ALA A 103 -0.21 5.86 13.54
CA ALA A 103 -1.42 5.43 12.82
C ALA A 103 -1.84 6.41 11.70
N SER A 104 -1.58 7.71 11.88
CA SER A 104 -1.88 8.76 10.89
C SER A 104 -0.99 8.61 9.66
N THR A 105 0.30 8.41 9.88
CA THR A 105 1.29 8.15 8.83
C THR A 105 0.99 6.85 8.09
N LEU A 106 0.72 5.75 8.81
CA LEU A 106 0.39 4.46 8.18
C LEU A 106 -0.87 4.54 7.31
N TYR A 107 -1.94 5.17 7.81
CA TYR A 107 -3.16 5.39 7.04
C TYR A 107 -2.90 6.19 5.76
N SER A 108 -2.06 7.22 5.86
CA SER A 108 -1.81 8.15 4.76
C SER A 108 -0.89 7.56 3.69
N ILE A 109 0.11 6.78 4.09
CA ILE A 109 0.93 5.98 3.17
C ILE A 109 0.06 4.96 2.44
N ASP A 110 -0.85 4.32 3.18
CA ASP A 110 -1.75 3.30 2.63
C ASP A 110 -2.63 3.79 1.49
N LEU A 111 -3.00 5.08 1.50
CA LEU A 111 -3.78 5.70 0.44
C LEU A 111 -3.21 5.41 -0.95
N VAL A 112 -1.87 5.36 -1.07
CA VAL A 112 -1.17 5.02 -2.30
C VAL A 112 -0.63 3.59 -2.27
N PHE A 113 -0.03 3.14 -1.17
CA PHE A 113 0.59 1.82 -1.13
C PHE A 113 -0.40 0.66 -1.17
N ARG A 114 -1.71 0.88 -0.99
CA ARG A 114 -2.73 -0.15 -1.28
C ARG A 114 -2.70 -0.69 -2.71
N PHE A 115 -2.05 0.01 -3.65
CA PHE A 115 -1.83 -0.46 -5.02
C PHE A 115 -0.52 -1.27 -5.19
N LEU A 116 0.30 -1.39 -4.13
CA LEU A 116 1.55 -2.14 -4.12
C LEU A 116 1.36 -3.63 -4.45
N PRO A 117 0.31 -4.34 -3.97
CA PRO A 117 0.08 -5.73 -4.36
C PRO A 117 -0.11 -5.91 -5.88
N SER A 118 -0.84 -4.99 -6.52
CA SER A 118 -1.05 -4.99 -7.97
C SER A 118 0.25 -4.73 -8.75
N LEU A 119 1.06 -3.78 -8.29
CA LEU A 119 2.39 -3.54 -8.87
C LEU A 119 3.30 -4.77 -8.71
N TYR A 120 3.35 -5.36 -7.52
CA TYR A 120 4.14 -6.57 -7.25
C TYR A 120 3.75 -7.73 -8.16
N LYS A 121 2.44 -8.01 -8.27
CA LYS A 121 1.92 -9.07 -9.14
C LYS A 121 2.30 -8.85 -10.60
N THR A 122 2.20 -7.62 -11.08
CA THR A 122 2.57 -7.24 -12.45
C THR A 122 4.08 -7.37 -12.67
N ALA A 123 4.89 -6.89 -11.73
CA ALA A 123 6.35 -6.99 -11.80
C ALA A 123 6.83 -8.45 -11.79
N LYS A 124 6.23 -9.30 -10.93
CA LYS A 124 6.56 -10.72 -10.79
C LYS A 124 6.29 -11.50 -12.07
N ALA A 125 5.20 -11.18 -12.78
CA ALA A 125 4.85 -11.83 -14.04
C ALA A 125 5.84 -11.56 -15.18
N VAL A 126 6.64 -10.48 -15.09
CA VAL A 126 7.58 -10.09 -16.15
C VAL A 126 8.97 -10.69 -15.92
N SER A 127 9.46 -10.73 -14.67
CA SER A 127 10.76 -11.34 -14.35
C SER A 127 10.79 -11.78 -12.88
N GLU A 128 11.04 -13.06 -12.65
CA GLU A 128 11.36 -13.58 -11.33
C GLU A 128 12.82 -13.19 -10.96
N GLY A 129 13.07 -12.79 -9.71
CA GLY A 129 14.42 -12.45 -9.23
C GLY A 129 14.94 -11.06 -9.63
N ASP A 130 14.04 -10.10 -9.90
CA ASP A 130 14.38 -8.70 -10.16
C ASP A 130 14.62 -7.92 -8.86
N ILE A 131 15.66 -7.08 -8.81
CA ILE A 131 15.96 -6.17 -7.69
C ILE A 131 14.74 -5.33 -7.30
N LEU A 132 13.91 -4.94 -8.26
CA LEU A 132 12.67 -4.22 -7.99
C LEU A 132 11.70 -5.03 -7.12
N LEU A 133 11.59 -6.34 -7.33
CA LEU A 133 10.73 -7.20 -6.53
C LEU A 133 11.25 -7.34 -5.11
N ASP A 134 12.57 -7.37 -4.93
CA ASP A 134 13.18 -7.41 -3.61
C ASP A 134 12.90 -6.09 -2.87
N CYS A 135 13.06 -4.93 -3.52
CA CYS A 135 12.70 -3.64 -2.93
C CYS A 135 11.20 -3.55 -2.60
N ILE A 136 10.31 -4.01 -3.48
CA ILE A 136 8.86 -4.03 -3.19
C ILE A 136 8.55 -4.96 -2.01
N ARG A 137 9.22 -6.11 -1.88
CA ARG A 137 9.06 -7.00 -0.71
C ARG A 137 9.55 -6.32 0.57
N GLU A 138 10.65 -5.59 0.54
CA GLU A 138 11.14 -4.82 1.68
C GLU A 138 10.14 -3.71 2.09
N MET A 139 9.62 -2.95 1.13
CA MET A 139 8.53 -1.99 1.37
C MET A 139 7.29 -2.67 1.95
N ALA A 140 6.94 -3.86 1.45
CA ALA A 140 5.79 -4.62 1.92
C ALA A 140 5.95 -5.11 3.36
N VAL A 141 7.17 -5.43 3.81
CA VAL A 141 7.45 -5.72 5.22
C VAL A 141 7.33 -4.47 6.07
N ALA A 142 7.83 -3.33 5.59
CA ALA A 142 7.77 -2.04 6.30
C ALA A 142 6.34 -1.48 6.44
N PHE A 143 5.44 -1.80 5.50
CA PHE A 143 4.05 -1.31 5.49
C PHE A 143 3.05 -2.47 5.41
N PRO A 144 2.82 -3.22 6.50
CA PRO A 144 1.96 -4.41 6.50
C PRO A 144 0.51 -4.11 6.09
N LEU A 145 -0.03 -2.96 6.52
CA LEU A 145 -1.40 -2.54 6.20
C LEU A 145 -1.66 -2.54 4.69
N SER A 146 -0.68 -2.06 3.92
CA SER A 146 -0.76 -1.87 2.48
C SER A 146 -0.36 -3.08 1.66
N SER A 147 0.35 -4.04 2.27
CA SER A 147 1.00 -5.14 1.56
C SER A 147 0.27 -6.46 1.61
N VAL A 148 -0.91 -6.50 2.24
CA VAL A 148 -1.78 -7.69 2.24
C VAL A 148 -2.00 -8.16 0.80
N GLY A 149 -1.84 -9.47 0.57
CA GLY A 149 -1.84 -10.07 -0.77
C GLY A 149 -0.48 -10.17 -1.45
N ILE A 150 0.57 -9.61 -0.85
CA ILE A 150 1.97 -9.89 -1.21
C ILE A 150 2.48 -11.01 -0.31
N THR A 151 2.67 -12.20 -0.88
CA THR A 151 3.25 -13.34 -0.16
C THR A 151 4.74 -13.09 0.08
N ILE A 152 5.12 -13.02 1.36
CA ILE A 152 6.50 -12.96 1.82
C ILE A 152 6.68 -14.05 2.86
N GLU A 153 7.43 -15.09 2.51
CA GLU A 153 7.72 -16.21 3.40
C GLU A 153 8.56 -15.71 4.59
N ASP A 154 8.24 -16.23 5.79
CA ASP A 154 8.96 -15.96 7.05
C ASP A 154 9.09 -14.47 7.43
N ALA A 155 8.25 -13.60 6.88
CA ALA A 155 8.24 -12.18 7.24
C ALA A 155 7.70 -11.96 8.66
N ASN A 156 8.42 -11.15 9.44
CA ASN A 156 7.94 -10.65 10.72
C ASN A 156 7.34 -9.25 10.51
N PHE A 157 6.02 -9.18 10.36
CA PHE A 157 5.32 -7.91 10.20
C PHE A 157 5.09 -7.24 11.55
N ASN A 158 5.61 -6.01 11.71
CA ASN A 158 5.27 -5.19 12.87
C ASN A 158 3.87 -4.59 12.68
N VAL A 159 2.89 -5.09 13.45
CA VAL A 159 1.50 -4.66 13.39
C VAL A 159 1.05 -3.85 14.62
N ASP A 160 1.96 -3.49 15.53
CA ASP A 160 1.62 -2.85 16.82
C ASP A 160 0.79 -1.58 16.61
N THR A 161 1.23 -0.68 15.74
CA THR A 161 0.51 0.56 15.43
C THR A 161 -0.84 0.31 14.74
N ILE A 162 -0.97 -0.79 14.00
CA ILE A 162 -2.23 -1.19 13.36
C ILE A 162 -3.20 -1.71 14.43
N THR A 163 -2.73 -2.55 15.36
CA THR A 163 -3.56 -3.17 16.40
C THR A 163 -3.99 -2.17 17.49
N GLU A 164 -3.21 -1.11 17.72
CA GLU A 164 -3.54 -0.01 18.63
C GLU A 164 -4.66 0.93 18.11
N ASN A 165 -4.98 0.90 16.81
CA ASN A 165 -6.05 1.71 16.22
C ASN A 165 -7.18 0.84 15.65
N THR A 166 -8.38 0.96 16.22
CA THR A 166 -9.54 0.14 15.83
C THR A 166 -9.93 0.25 14.35
N GLY A 167 -9.81 1.44 13.74
CA GLY A 167 -10.10 1.66 12.33
C GLY A 167 -9.11 0.92 11.42
N LEU A 168 -7.81 1.08 11.69
CA LEU A 168 -6.75 0.38 10.98
C LEU A 168 -6.83 -1.14 11.15
N LEU A 169 -7.04 -1.62 12.37
CA LEU A 169 -7.19 -3.05 12.64
C LEU A 169 -8.37 -3.66 11.87
N THR A 170 -9.48 -2.94 11.77
CA THR A 170 -10.64 -3.37 10.97
C THR A 170 -10.28 -3.43 9.49
N LEU A 171 -9.70 -2.36 8.94
CA LEU A 171 -9.29 -2.30 7.55
C LEU A 171 -8.27 -3.40 7.19
N TYR A 172 -7.31 -3.65 8.07
CA TYR A 172 -6.30 -4.70 7.89
C TYR A 172 -6.93 -6.09 7.87
N ALA A 173 -7.82 -6.38 8.83
CA ALA A 173 -8.52 -7.66 8.88
C ALA A 173 -9.44 -7.88 7.67
N GLU A 174 -10.17 -6.85 7.22
CA GLU A 174 -10.98 -6.93 6.00
C GLU A 174 -10.14 -7.29 4.78
N ARG A 175 -8.97 -6.63 4.60
CA ARG A 175 -8.06 -6.96 3.50
C ARG A 175 -7.50 -8.38 3.59
N ILE A 176 -7.17 -8.86 4.79
CA ILE A 176 -6.69 -10.23 4.98
C ILE A 176 -7.75 -11.22 4.48
N LEU A 177 -9.03 -10.97 4.77
CA LEU A 177 -10.13 -11.79 4.28
C LEU A 177 -10.29 -11.70 2.76
N ASP A 178 -10.24 -10.49 2.20
CA ASP A 178 -10.39 -10.25 0.76
C ASP A 178 -9.31 -10.98 -0.05
N TYR A 179 -8.07 -10.94 0.43
CA TYR A 179 -6.94 -11.61 -0.22
C TYR A 179 -6.76 -13.07 0.22
N SER A 180 -7.49 -13.53 1.24
CA SER A 180 -7.24 -14.82 1.91
C SER A 180 -5.78 -14.97 2.33
N ASP A 181 -5.17 -13.89 2.83
CA ASP A 181 -3.73 -13.82 3.10
C ASP A 181 -3.38 -14.44 4.46
N THR A 182 -3.19 -15.75 4.47
CA THR A 182 -2.90 -16.53 5.68
C THR A 182 -1.53 -16.21 6.31
N THR A 183 -0.64 -15.54 5.59
CA THR A 183 0.67 -15.13 6.14
C THR A 183 0.56 -13.98 7.14
N ARG A 184 -0.63 -13.41 7.32
CA ARG A 184 -0.90 -12.28 8.23
C ARG A 184 -1.48 -12.69 9.58
N LEU A 185 -1.52 -13.99 9.86
CA LEU A 185 -2.15 -14.55 11.06
C LEU A 185 -1.20 -14.74 12.25
N SER A 186 -0.04 -14.06 12.27
CA SER A 186 0.95 -14.21 13.34
C SER A 186 0.58 -13.52 14.65
N ASP A 187 -0.24 -12.47 14.60
CA ASP A 187 -0.62 -11.65 15.76
C ASP A 187 -1.99 -12.04 16.33
N GLU A 188 -2.09 -12.18 17.66
CA GLU A 188 -3.31 -12.64 18.34
C GLU A 188 -4.45 -11.63 18.22
N THR A 189 -4.16 -10.32 18.31
CA THR A 189 -5.18 -9.27 18.20
C THR A 189 -5.81 -9.24 16.80
N VAL A 190 -4.98 -9.43 15.77
CA VAL A 190 -5.44 -9.60 14.39
C VAL A 190 -6.32 -10.84 14.25
N GLN A 191 -5.91 -11.99 14.81
CA GLN A 191 -6.72 -13.20 14.78
C GLN A 191 -8.07 -13.01 15.48
N GLU A 192 -8.10 -12.38 16.66
CA GLU A 192 -9.36 -12.07 17.38
C GLU A 192 -10.28 -11.17 16.56
N LYS A 193 -9.72 -10.16 15.89
CA LYS A 193 -10.48 -9.31 14.98
C LYS A 193 -11.08 -10.10 13.82
N LEU A 194 -10.31 -10.99 13.20
CA LEU A 194 -10.79 -11.85 12.11
C LEU A 194 -11.90 -12.79 12.57
N ARG A 195 -11.75 -13.41 13.76
CA ARG A 195 -12.83 -14.22 14.38
C ARG A 195 -14.10 -13.41 14.57
N THR A 196 -13.96 -12.15 14.99
CA THR A 196 -15.10 -11.23 15.19
C THR A 196 -15.79 -10.88 13.87
N ILE A 197 -15.03 -10.59 12.81
CA ILE A 197 -15.60 -10.24 11.49
C ILE A 197 -16.28 -11.44 10.85
N ILE A 198 -15.64 -12.62 10.86
CA ILE A 198 -16.21 -13.86 10.31
C ILE A 198 -17.46 -14.28 11.10
N GLY A 199 -17.40 -14.16 12.43
CA GLY A 199 -18.48 -14.53 13.33
C GLY A 199 -18.99 -15.95 13.08
N SER A 200 -20.30 -16.10 12.91
CA SER A 200 -20.95 -17.40 12.67
C SER A 200 -20.99 -17.82 11.20
N TYR A 201 -20.26 -17.14 10.31
CA TYR A 201 -20.28 -17.39 8.87
C TYR A 201 -18.91 -17.85 8.34
N PRO A 202 -18.42 -19.04 8.74
CA PRO A 202 -17.09 -19.53 8.35
C PRO A 202 -16.92 -19.71 6.84
N LYS A 203 -18.02 -19.82 6.10
CA LYS A 203 -18.03 -19.86 4.63
C LYS A 203 -17.62 -18.54 3.96
N LEU A 204 -17.51 -17.43 4.71
CA LEU A 204 -16.99 -16.15 4.21
C LEU A 204 -15.52 -16.29 3.78
N ASN A 205 -14.72 -17.01 4.56
CA ASN A 205 -13.36 -17.38 4.22
C ASN A 205 -13.00 -18.70 4.89
N GLN A 206 -13.15 -19.81 4.16
CA GLN A 206 -13.01 -21.16 4.72
C GLN A 206 -11.58 -21.44 5.19
N GLU A 207 -10.59 -21.02 4.40
CA GLU A 207 -9.17 -21.24 4.71
C GLU A 207 -8.76 -20.57 6.03
N ILE A 208 -9.10 -19.29 6.18
CA ILE A 208 -8.83 -18.56 7.42
C ILE A 208 -9.66 -19.13 8.59
N SER A 209 -10.92 -19.51 8.34
CA SER A 209 -11.76 -20.10 9.40
C SER A 209 -11.21 -21.41 9.96
N ASP A 210 -10.68 -22.26 9.07
CA ASP A 210 -10.07 -23.53 9.45
C ASP A 210 -8.80 -23.31 10.28
N LEU A 211 -7.94 -22.36 9.86
CA LEU A 211 -6.73 -22.00 10.58
C LEU A 211 -7.00 -21.37 11.95
N LEU A 212 -8.09 -20.60 12.09
CA LEU A 212 -8.47 -19.95 13.34
C LEU A 212 -9.37 -20.82 14.24
N GLU A 213 -9.64 -22.06 13.83
CA GLU A 213 -10.53 -23.02 14.49
C GLU A 213 -11.94 -22.46 14.80
N ILE A 214 -12.49 -21.62 13.91
CA ILE A 214 -13.82 -21.04 14.08
C ILE A 214 -14.88 -22.13 13.84
N LYS A 215 -15.52 -22.61 14.91
CA LYS A 215 -16.57 -23.64 14.86
C LYS A 215 -17.96 -23.02 14.80
N ILE A 216 -18.86 -23.72 14.09
CA ILE A 216 -20.31 -23.41 14.01
C ILE A 216 -20.99 -23.80 15.33
#